data_AF-A0A1H4CWP6-F1
#
_entry.id   AF-A0A1H4CWP6-F1
#
_cell.length_a   1.000
_cell.length_b   1.000
_cell.length_c   1.000
_cell.angle_alpha   90.00
_cell.angle_beta   90.00
_cell.angle_gamma   90.00
#
_symmetry.space_group_name_H-M   'P 1'
#
loop_
_entity.id
_entity.type
_entity.pdbx_description
1 polymer ?
#
loop_
_entity_poly.entity_id
_entity_poly.type
_entity_poly.pdbx_seq_one_letter_code
_entity_poly.pdbx_strand_id
1 'polypeptide(L)'
;MIGDKVSGKVLVSRLLTAVNDFMIDDYELPEGYVDMGLFTTACDGVGYVAADDATKMANIEVAKIYSTYGGSGKMNDGQTFGMITGPTVSDVQRGLRYVREFVEEQASLYSISEDDSVVLYSECVSKIGRYFAKAYNLPQGSSIVYLLAPAIYGVAGIDEMTDYADVELVQYFGSPTHSNLCGGIFTGSQSQCRSAAESFKNAIFDYVDDPVEY
;
A
#
# COMPACT_ATOMS: atom_id res chain seq x y z
N MET A 1 0.14 0.73 21.65
CA MET A 1 1.42 1.17 22.26
C MET A 1 2.48 1.21 21.17
N ILE A 2 3.55 1.98 21.36
CA ILE A 2 4.66 2.04 20.39
C ILE A 2 5.19 0.62 20.11
N GLY A 3 5.34 0.30 18.82
CA GLY A 3 5.79 -1.01 18.36
C GLY A 3 4.68 -2.05 18.13
N ASP A 4 3.46 -1.80 18.60
CA ASP A 4 2.35 -2.73 18.41
C ASP A 4 1.99 -2.85 16.92
N LYS A 5 1.73 -4.09 16.48
CA LYS A 5 1.18 -4.33 15.15
C LYS A 5 -0.29 -3.88 15.12
N VAL A 6 -0.61 -2.98 14.20
CA VAL A 6 -1.96 -2.42 14.04
C VAL A 6 -2.65 -3.09 12.85
N SER A 7 -3.90 -3.50 13.01
CA SER A 7 -4.69 -4.02 11.89
C SER A 7 -5.11 -2.88 10.96
N GLY A 8 -4.99 -3.10 9.65
CA GLY A 8 -5.51 -2.17 8.67
C GLY A 8 -7.05 -2.19 8.64
N LYS A 9 -7.64 -1.24 7.93
CA LYS A 9 -9.10 -1.14 7.83
C LYS A 9 -9.54 -0.79 6.43
N VAL A 10 -10.45 -1.62 5.88
CA VAL A 10 -11.30 -1.23 4.76
C VAL A 10 -12.45 -0.39 5.31
N LEU A 11 -12.65 0.81 4.79
CA LEU A 11 -13.67 1.74 5.27
C LEU A 11 -14.97 1.59 4.50
N VAL A 12 -14.88 1.53 3.18
CA VAL A 12 -16.01 1.28 2.28
C VAL A 12 -15.60 0.25 1.24
N SER A 13 -16.52 -0.65 0.87
CA SER A 13 -16.33 -1.55 -0.27
C SER A 13 -17.65 -1.83 -0.97
N ARG A 14 -17.67 -1.78 -2.31
CA ARG A 14 -18.87 -2.00 -3.12
C ARG A 14 -18.55 -2.71 -4.43
N LEU A 15 -19.42 -3.63 -4.81
CA LEU A 15 -19.46 -4.25 -6.13
C LEU A 15 -20.52 -3.53 -6.97
N LEU A 16 -20.16 -3.13 -8.18
CA LEU A 16 -21.05 -2.58 -9.18
C LEU A 16 -21.00 -3.50 -10.40
N THR A 17 -22.16 -3.90 -10.90
CA THR A 17 -22.25 -4.82 -12.05
C THR A 17 -22.88 -4.14 -13.24
N ALA A 18 -22.40 -4.44 -14.45
CA ALA A 18 -22.86 -3.81 -15.68
C ALA A 18 -22.93 -2.27 -15.57
N VAL A 19 -21.79 -1.66 -15.25
CA VAL A 19 -21.67 -0.20 -15.11
C VAL A 19 -21.92 0.51 -16.44
N ASN A 20 -22.30 1.79 -16.37
CA ASN A 20 -22.61 2.58 -17.56
C ASN A 20 -21.36 2.85 -18.41
N ASP A 21 -21.54 3.02 -19.71
CA ASP A 21 -20.47 3.26 -20.69
C ASP A 21 -19.56 4.44 -20.31
N PHE A 22 -20.11 5.55 -19.80
CA PHE A 22 -19.29 6.69 -19.38
C PHE A 22 -18.32 6.36 -18.23
N MET A 23 -18.65 5.37 -17.40
CA MET A 23 -17.76 4.87 -16.34
C MET A 23 -16.71 3.93 -16.92
N ILE A 24 -17.10 3.07 -17.88
CA ILE A 24 -16.16 2.23 -18.62
C ILE A 24 -15.08 3.10 -19.26
N ASP A 25 -15.49 4.21 -19.87
CA ASP A 25 -14.60 5.18 -20.51
C ASP A 25 -13.72 5.93 -19.50
N ASP A 26 -14.28 6.51 -18.42
CA ASP A 26 -13.51 7.31 -17.43
C ASP A 26 -12.48 6.47 -16.65
N TYR A 27 -12.81 5.20 -16.37
CA TYR A 27 -11.91 4.27 -15.69
C TYR A 27 -11.06 3.44 -16.65
N GLU A 28 -11.17 3.68 -17.97
CA GLU A 28 -10.42 2.98 -19.03
C GLU A 28 -10.47 1.46 -18.87
N LEU A 29 -11.67 0.90 -18.64
CA LEU A 29 -11.80 -0.54 -18.41
C LEU A 29 -11.45 -1.34 -19.67
N PRO A 30 -10.82 -2.53 -19.52
CA PRO A 30 -10.56 -3.41 -20.66
C PRO A 30 -11.83 -3.78 -21.43
N GLU A 31 -11.69 -4.05 -22.74
CA GLU A 31 -12.83 -4.44 -23.58
C GLU A 31 -13.59 -5.65 -22.99
N GLY A 32 -14.91 -5.53 -22.89
CA GLY A 32 -15.80 -6.55 -22.34
C GLY A 32 -15.87 -6.57 -20.81
N TYR A 33 -15.07 -5.78 -20.09
CA TYR A 33 -15.13 -5.70 -18.64
C TYR A 33 -16.13 -4.62 -18.23
N VAL A 34 -17.22 -5.03 -17.57
CA VAL A 34 -18.34 -4.15 -17.21
C VAL A 34 -18.68 -4.17 -15.72
N ASP A 35 -17.89 -4.89 -14.91
CA ASP A 35 -18.10 -5.02 -13.47
C ASP A 35 -16.94 -4.37 -12.71
N MET A 36 -17.23 -3.59 -11.66
CA MET A 36 -16.26 -2.85 -10.87
C MET A 36 -16.35 -3.20 -9.38
N GLY A 37 -15.20 -3.30 -8.74
CA GLY A 37 -15.05 -3.38 -7.30
C GLY A 37 -14.40 -2.11 -6.79
N LEU A 38 -15.12 -1.36 -5.97
CA LEU A 38 -14.66 -0.15 -5.32
C LEU A 38 -14.28 -0.43 -3.88
N PHE A 39 -13.20 0.16 -3.39
CA PHE A 39 -12.84 0.12 -1.99
C PHE A 39 -12.08 1.37 -1.55
N THR A 40 -12.12 1.65 -0.25
CA THR A 40 -11.26 2.61 0.40
C THR A 40 -10.58 2.02 1.63
N THR A 41 -9.34 2.43 1.90
CA THR A 41 -8.58 1.98 3.07
C THR A 41 -8.16 3.14 3.96
N ALA A 42 -8.06 2.87 5.27
CA ALA A 42 -7.62 3.86 6.25
C ALA A 42 -6.14 4.26 6.11
N CYS A 43 -5.31 3.37 5.56
CA CYS A 43 -3.90 3.63 5.24
C CYS A 43 -3.66 3.37 3.76
N ASP A 44 -2.93 4.26 3.09
CA ASP A 44 -2.77 4.22 1.65
C ASP A 44 -1.84 3.10 1.16
N GLY A 45 -0.64 2.97 1.72
CA GLY A 45 0.31 1.91 1.38
C GLY A 45 -0.33 0.52 1.44
N VAL A 46 -1.12 0.25 2.48
CA VAL A 46 -1.87 -1.02 2.61
C VAL A 46 -2.85 -1.21 1.46
N GLY A 47 -3.58 -0.16 1.06
CA GLY A 47 -4.53 -0.22 -0.05
C GLY A 47 -3.85 -0.57 -1.37
N TYR A 48 -2.69 0.01 -1.64
CA TYR A 48 -1.90 -0.29 -2.84
C TYR A 48 -1.39 -1.72 -2.85
N VAL A 49 -0.78 -2.19 -1.75
CA VAL A 49 -0.24 -3.55 -1.68
C VAL A 49 -1.37 -4.58 -1.74
N ALA A 50 -2.48 -4.35 -1.05
CA ALA A 50 -3.64 -5.24 -1.09
C ALA A 50 -4.23 -5.37 -2.51
N ALA A 51 -4.29 -4.25 -3.26
CA ALA A 51 -4.77 -4.24 -4.63
C ALA A 51 -3.87 -5.06 -5.55
N ASP A 52 -2.55 -4.87 -5.44
CA ASP A 52 -1.55 -5.64 -6.17
C ASP A 52 -1.62 -7.13 -5.81
N ASP A 53 -1.69 -7.45 -4.51
CA ASP A 53 -1.74 -8.82 -4.01
C ASP A 53 -2.97 -9.57 -4.55
N ALA A 54 -4.13 -8.90 -4.57
CA ALA A 54 -5.37 -9.44 -5.12
C ALA A 54 -5.26 -9.80 -6.62
N THR A 55 -4.40 -9.14 -7.40
CA THR A 55 -4.16 -9.51 -8.82
C THR A 55 -3.49 -10.88 -9.00
N LYS A 56 -2.89 -11.43 -7.94
CA LYS A 56 -2.32 -12.79 -7.91
C LYS A 56 -3.38 -13.85 -7.61
N MET A 57 -4.44 -13.45 -6.91
CA MET A 57 -5.42 -14.35 -6.31
C MET A 57 -6.76 -14.37 -7.06
N ALA A 58 -7.03 -13.35 -7.86
CA ALA A 58 -8.22 -13.25 -8.70
C ALA A 58 -7.85 -12.75 -10.11
N ASN A 59 -8.67 -13.10 -11.10
CA ASN A 59 -8.49 -12.62 -12.46
C ASN A 59 -9.04 -11.18 -12.60
N ILE A 60 -8.35 -10.24 -11.98
CA ILE A 60 -8.72 -8.83 -11.91
C ILE A 60 -7.58 -7.92 -12.36
N GLU A 61 -7.93 -6.71 -12.77
CA GLU A 61 -7.01 -5.60 -13.01
C GLU A 61 -7.31 -4.45 -12.04
N VAL A 62 -6.27 -3.76 -11.57
CA VAL A 62 -6.41 -2.51 -10.82
C VAL A 62 -6.47 -1.38 -11.85
N ALA A 63 -7.67 -0.90 -12.17
CA ALA A 63 -7.85 0.12 -13.21
C ALA A 63 -7.54 1.53 -12.69
N LYS A 64 -7.85 1.82 -11.42
CA LYS A 64 -7.56 3.12 -10.81
C LYS A 64 -7.29 2.98 -9.32
N ILE A 65 -6.24 3.62 -8.83
CA ILE A 65 -5.94 3.69 -7.40
C ILE A 65 -5.13 4.94 -7.11
N TYR A 66 -5.50 5.67 -6.06
CA TYR A 66 -4.84 6.92 -5.67
C TYR A 66 -4.96 7.19 -4.16
N SER A 67 -3.92 7.81 -3.59
CA SER A 67 -4.00 8.38 -2.23
C SER A 67 -4.83 9.67 -2.22
N THR A 68 -5.67 9.84 -1.19
CA THR A 68 -6.47 11.05 -0.97
C THR A 68 -5.62 12.17 -0.38
N TYR A 69 -5.94 13.42 -0.75
CA TYR A 69 -5.20 14.59 -0.26
C TYR A 69 -5.41 14.81 1.25
N GLY A 70 -4.31 15.10 1.95
CA GLY A 70 -4.27 15.43 3.37
C GLY A 70 -4.23 14.23 4.32
N GLY A 71 -4.29 12.99 3.81
CA GLY A 71 -4.19 11.77 4.62
C GLY A 71 -5.30 11.61 5.66
N SER A 72 -6.37 12.42 5.57
CA SER A 72 -7.41 12.49 6.59
C SER A 72 -8.43 11.37 6.40
N GLY A 73 -8.17 10.22 7.03
CA GLY A 73 -9.04 9.04 6.94
C GLY A 73 -10.49 9.26 7.39
N LYS A 74 -10.82 10.39 8.01
CA LYS A 74 -12.18 10.76 8.44
C LYS A 74 -12.97 11.65 7.47
N MET A 75 -12.32 12.46 6.61
CA MET A 75 -13.06 13.40 5.74
C MET A 75 -13.33 12.85 4.34
N ASN A 76 -12.50 11.91 3.83
CA ASN A 76 -12.55 11.47 2.44
C ASN A 76 -12.68 9.94 2.29
N ASP A 77 -13.43 9.29 3.19
CA ASP A 77 -13.60 7.82 3.23
C ASP A 77 -12.29 7.01 3.34
N GLY A 78 -11.18 7.63 3.70
CA GLY A 78 -9.88 6.96 3.87
C GLY A 78 -8.70 7.73 3.30
N GLN A 79 -7.56 7.05 3.27
CA GLN A 79 -6.32 7.52 2.66
C GLN A 79 -6.13 7.02 1.22
N THR A 80 -6.82 5.95 0.82
CA THR A 80 -6.78 5.43 -0.56
C THR A 80 -8.17 5.18 -1.10
N PHE A 81 -8.37 5.51 -2.37
CA PHE A 81 -9.44 4.99 -3.21
C PHE A 81 -8.86 3.98 -4.19
N GLY A 82 -9.47 2.81 -4.30
CA GLY A 82 -9.10 1.76 -5.24
C GLY A 82 -10.29 1.22 -6.03
N MET A 83 -10.01 0.88 -7.30
CA MET A 83 -10.97 0.34 -8.25
C MET A 83 -10.36 -0.84 -9.00
N ILE A 84 -10.98 -2.01 -8.84
CA ILE A 84 -10.62 -3.25 -9.53
C ILE A 84 -11.73 -3.69 -10.49
N THR A 85 -11.36 -4.34 -11.59
CA THR A 85 -12.30 -4.83 -12.61
C THR A 85 -11.90 -6.24 -13.03
N GLY A 86 -12.84 -7.02 -13.55
CA GLY A 86 -12.62 -8.40 -13.97
C GLY A 86 -13.61 -8.81 -15.06
N PRO A 87 -13.35 -9.95 -15.74
CA PRO A 87 -14.22 -10.42 -16.82
C PRO A 87 -15.55 -10.97 -16.31
N THR A 88 -15.64 -11.26 -15.00
CA THR A 88 -16.86 -11.73 -14.35
C THR A 88 -17.06 -11.06 -13.00
N VAL A 89 -18.34 -10.88 -12.62
CA VAL A 89 -18.77 -10.50 -11.27
C VAL A 89 -18.05 -11.30 -10.17
N SER A 90 -17.86 -12.61 -10.39
CA SER A 90 -17.21 -13.52 -9.43
C SER A 90 -15.74 -13.18 -9.21
N ASP A 91 -15.02 -12.82 -10.28
CA ASP A 91 -13.61 -12.39 -10.18
C ASP A 91 -13.48 -11.11 -9.37
N VAL A 92 -14.34 -10.12 -9.63
CA VAL A 92 -14.36 -8.86 -8.88
C VAL A 92 -14.71 -9.09 -7.40
N GLN A 93 -15.71 -9.93 -7.12
CA GLN A 93 -16.05 -10.31 -5.74
C GLN A 93 -14.91 -11.00 -5.01
N ARG A 94 -14.17 -11.90 -5.67
CA ARG A 94 -12.98 -12.53 -5.10
C ARG A 94 -11.89 -11.49 -4.85
N GLY A 95 -11.65 -10.59 -5.81
CA GLY A 95 -10.72 -9.48 -5.67
C GLY A 95 -10.99 -8.63 -4.43
N LEU A 96 -12.23 -8.15 -4.26
CA LEU A 96 -12.63 -7.35 -3.10
C LEU A 96 -12.45 -8.11 -1.78
N ARG A 97 -12.72 -9.42 -1.77
CA ARG A 97 -12.51 -10.26 -0.59
C ARG A 97 -11.04 -10.36 -0.22
N TYR A 98 -10.17 -10.61 -1.20
CA TYR A 98 -8.72 -10.66 -0.97
C TYR A 98 -8.15 -9.32 -0.51
N VAL A 99 -8.60 -8.20 -1.11
CA VAL A 99 -8.21 -6.87 -0.65
C VAL A 99 -8.56 -6.70 0.84
N ARG A 100 -9.78 -7.07 1.23
CA ARG A 100 -10.20 -6.97 2.63
C ARG A 100 -9.39 -7.86 3.56
N GLU A 101 -9.20 -9.12 3.21
CA GLU A 101 -8.41 -10.09 3.98
C GLU A 101 -6.97 -9.60 4.17
N PHE A 102 -6.32 -9.13 3.10
CA PHE A 102 -4.98 -8.59 3.18
C PHE A 102 -4.90 -7.38 4.13
N VAL A 103 -5.81 -6.42 3.98
CA VAL A 103 -5.85 -5.20 4.78
C VAL A 103 -6.05 -5.51 6.26
N GLU A 104 -6.96 -6.42 6.59
CA GLU A 104 -7.35 -6.72 7.99
C GLU A 104 -6.34 -7.67 8.67
N GLU A 105 -5.71 -8.59 7.93
CA GLU A 105 -4.95 -9.71 8.52
C GLU A 105 -3.45 -9.72 8.19
N GLN A 106 -3.04 -9.20 7.03
CA GLN A 106 -1.68 -9.40 6.51
C GLN A 106 -0.79 -8.16 6.62
N ALA A 107 -1.38 -6.97 6.51
CA ALA A 107 -0.66 -5.70 6.47
C ALA A 107 0.33 -5.51 7.64
N SER A 108 1.52 -4.98 7.31
CA SER A 108 2.59 -4.69 8.26
C SER A 108 2.58 -3.22 8.70
N LEU A 109 1.51 -2.83 9.40
CA LEU A 109 1.38 -1.53 10.06
C LEU A 109 1.83 -1.63 11.52
N TYR A 110 2.58 -0.62 11.97
CA TYR A 110 3.07 -0.55 13.35
C TYR A 110 2.83 0.82 13.95
N SER A 111 2.41 0.84 15.20
CA SER A 111 2.18 2.08 15.95
C SER A 111 3.51 2.75 16.32
N ILE A 112 3.57 4.07 16.13
CA ILE A 112 4.66 4.93 16.61
C ILE A 112 4.16 5.97 17.62
N SER A 113 3.02 5.68 18.26
CA SER A 113 2.38 6.54 19.25
C SER A 113 1.74 5.68 20.33
N GLU A 114 1.53 6.24 21.53
CA GLU A 114 0.94 5.49 22.64
C GLU A 114 -0.52 5.06 22.39
N ASP A 115 -1.25 5.86 21.61
CA ASP A 115 -2.69 5.69 21.34
C ASP A 115 -3.01 5.13 19.94
N ASP A 116 -1.99 4.65 19.22
CA ASP A 116 -2.08 4.10 17.86
C ASP A 116 -2.67 5.08 16.83
N SER A 117 -2.58 6.39 17.12
CA SER A 117 -3.04 7.45 16.22
C SER A 117 -2.06 7.73 15.07
N VAL A 118 -0.79 7.38 15.24
CA VAL A 118 0.28 7.52 14.25
C VAL A 118 0.92 6.16 14.01
N VAL A 119 1.03 5.79 12.74
CA VAL A 119 1.57 4.50 12.31
C VAL A 119 2.63 4.67 11.23
N LEU A 120 3.56 3.72 11.18
CA LEU A 120 4.41 3.46 10.01
C LEU A 120 3.91 2.22 9.27
N TYR A 121 4.19 2.16 7.97
CA TYR A 121 3.96 0.99 7.13
C TYR A 121 5.30 0.48 6.61
N SER A 122 5.60 -0.80 6.87
CA SER A 122 6.85 -1.43 6.46
C SER A 122 6.58 -2.84 5.98
N GLU A 123 6.41 -2.99 4.67
CA GLU A 123 5.93 -4.24 4.06
C GLU A 123 6.97 -4.85 3.11
N CYS A 124 7.35 -6.10 3.37
CA CYS A 124 8.13 -6.90 2.43
C CYS A 124 7.18 -7.69 1.52
N VAL A 125 6.96 -7.20 0.30
CA VAL A 125 6.17 -7.91 -0.71
C VAL A 125 7.06 -8.95 -1.39
N SER A 126 6.92 -10.21 -0.99
CA SER A 126 7.76 -11.30 -1.48
C SER A 126 7.71 -11.51 -2.99
N LYS A 127 6.53 -11.33 -3.60
CA LYS A 127 6.29 -11.43 -5.03
C LYS A 127 5.20 -10.43 -5.40
N ILE A 128 5.56 -9.42 -6.18
CA ILE A 128 4.60 -8.44 -6.70
C ILE A 128 3.65 -9.11 -7.70
N GLY A 129 2.42 -8.63 -7.70
CA GLY A 129 1.39 -8.94 -8.68
C GLY A 129 1.57 -8.17 -9.98
N ARG A 130 0.51 -8.17 -10.79
CA ARG A 130 0.50 -7.54 -12.12
C ARG A 130 0.50 -6.02 -12.03
N TYR A 131 -0.16 -5.46 -11.02
CA TYR A 131 -0.32 -4.02 -10.89
C TYR A 131 1.02 -3.34 -10.62
N PHE A 132 1.76 -3.78 -9.60
CA PHE A 132 3.07 -3.21 -9.27
C PHE A 132 4.12 -3.54 -10.33
N ALA A 133 4.10 -4.73 -10.93
CA ALA A 133 5.00 -5.06 -12.04
C ALA A 133 4.88 -4.04 -13.18
N LYS A 134 3.64 -3.69 -13.55
CA LYS A 134 3.35 -2.67 -14.57
C LYS A 134 3.69 -1.26 -14.06
N ALA A 135 3.23 -0.88 -12.87
CA ALA A 135 3.35 0.47 -12.34
C ALA A 135 4.81 0.89 -12.11
N TYR A 136 5.66 -0.05 -11.67
CA TYR A 136 7.06 0.21 -11.34
C TYR A 136 8.05 -0.36 -12.37
N ASN A 137 7.55 -0.88 -13.49
CA ASN A 137 8.36 -1.48 -14.55
C ASN A 137 9.34 -2.54 -14.02
N LEU A 138 8.84 -3.42 -13.16
CA LEU A 138 9.57 -4.55 -12.59
C LEU A 138 9.06 -5.87 -13.19
N PRO A 139 9.92 -6.90 -13.31
CA PRO A 139 9.46 -8.24 -13.64
C PRO A 139 8.36 -8.70 -12.68
N GLN A 140 7.27 -9.26 -13.21
CA GLN A 140 6.22 -9.82 -12.38
C GLN A 140 6.80 -10.90 -11.45
N GLY A 141 6.46 -10.83 -10.17
CA GLY A 141 6.99 -11.73 -9.14
C GLY A 141 8.32 -11.30 -8.52
N SER A 142 8.91 -10.16 -8.90
CA SER A 142 10.00 -9.54 -8.16
C SER A 142 9.61 -9.28 -6.69
N SER A 143 10.60 -9.28 -5.80
CA SER A 143 10.40 -8.86 -4.42
C SER A 143 10.62 -7.36 -4.30
N ILE A 144 9.79 -6.69 -3.51
CA ILE A 144 9.99 -5.30 -3.13
C ILE A 144 9.81 -5.12 -1.62
N VAL A 145 10.32 -4.01 -1.10
CA VAL A 145 9.91 -3.45 0.18
C VAL A 145 9.18 -2.14 -0.06
N TYR A 146 8.01 -1.98 0.55
CA TYR A 146 7.18 -0.78 0.48
C TYR A 146 7.18 -0.12 1.86
N LEU A 147 7.74 1.09 1.93
CA LEU A 147 7.98 1.83 3.17
C LEU A 147 7.25 3.16 3.15
N LEU A 148 6.48 3.45 4.20
CA LEU A 148 5.87 4.77 4.44
C LEU A 148 5.88 5.10 5.93
N ALA A 149 6.16 6.34 6.26
CA ALA A 149 6.02 6.88 7.62
C ALA A 149 5.71 8.40 7.56
N PRO A 150 5.35 9.05 8.68
CA PRO A 150 5.22 10.51 8.69
C PRO A 150 6.54 11.18 8.28
N ALA A 151 6.43 12.38 7.72
CA ALA A 151 7.50 13.05 6.97
C ALA A 151 8.93 12.88 7.52
N ILE A 152 9.18 13.29 8.77
CA ILE A 152 10.53 13.24 9.35
C ILE A 152 11.03 11.81 9.55
N TYR A 153 10.19 10.93 10.09
CA TYR A 153 10.50 9.52 10.32
C TYR A 153 10.74 8.78 9.00
N GLY A 154 9.98 9.10 7.95
CA GLY A 154 10.15 8.48 6.64
C GLY A 154 11.46 8.86 5.96
N VAL A 155 11.91 10.11 6.12
CA VAL A 155 13.22 10.54 5.60
C VAL A 155 14.35 9.86 6.36
N ALA A 156 14.36 10.00 7.69
CA ALA A 156 15.42 9.45 8.55
C ALA A 156 15.49 7.92 8.47
N GLY A 157 14.34 7.24 8.53
CA GLY A 157 14.28 5.79 8.45
C GLY A 157 14.74 5.24 7.10
N ILE A 158 14.53 5.96 5.98
CA ILE A 158 15.05 5.53 4.68
C ILE A 158 16.56 5.65 4.62
N ASP A 159 17.10 6.79 5.05
CA ASP A 159 18.55 7.05 5.06
C ASP A 159 19.28 5.94 5.82
N GLU A 160 18.84 5.68 7.06
CA GLU A 160 19.40 4.64 7.91
C GLU A 160 19.21 3.24 7.32
N MET A 161 18.02 2.91 6.80
CA MET A 161 17.77 1.61 6.17
C MET A 161 18.71 1.35 4.99
N THR A 162 19.00 2.36 4.17
CA THR A 162 19.87 2.20 3.00
C THR A 162 21.34 1.94 3.36
N ASP A 163 21.77 2.29 4.57
CA ASP A 163 23.12 1.96 5.06
C ASP A 163 23.26 0.48 5.45
N TYR A 164 22.15 -0.17 5.81
CA TYR A 164 22.14 -1.54 6.36
C TYR A 164 21.53 -2.60 5.45
N ALA A 165 20.77 -2.20 4.42
CA ALA A 165 20.11 -3.12 3.51
C ALA A 165 20.61 -2.98 2.07
N ASP A 166 21.02 -4.10 1.49
CA ASP A 166 21.43 -4.21 0.09
C ASP A 166 20.18 -4.29 -0.82
N VAL A 167 19.52 -3.15 -1.01
CA VAL A 167 18.33 -2.97 -1.85
C VAL A 167 18.50 -1.79 -2.81
N GLU A 168 17.88 -1.87 -3.98
CA GLU A 168 17.93 -0.82 -5.00
C GLU A 168 16.66 0.03 -4.97
N LEU A 169 16.81 1.35 -5.04
CA LEU A 169 15.68 2.27 -5.10
C LEU A 169 14.89 2.09 -6.42
N VAL A 170 13.59 1.81 -6.29
CA VAL A 170 12.64 1.76 -7.40
C VAL A 170 11.93 3.10 -7.54
N GLN A 171 11.40 3.61 -6.43
CA GLN A 171 10.70 4.88 -6.39
C GLN A 171 10.85 5.53 -5.02
N TYR A 172 11.28 6.78 -4.99
CA TYR A 172 11.31 7.57 -3.78
C TYR A 172 10.04 8.41 -3.66
N PHE A 173 9.39 8.37 -2.50
CA PHE A 173 8.24 9.18 -2.16
C PHE A 173 8.69 10.32 -1.25
N GLY A 174 9.33 11.33 -1.84
CA GLY A 174 9.77 12.51 -1.11
C GLY A 174 8.61 13.25 -0.43
N SER A 175 8.88 13.86 0.73
CA SER A 175 7.85 14.54 1.50
C SER A 175 7.42 15.89 0.87
N PRO A 176 6.12 16.22 0.83
CA PRO A 176 4.98 15.39 1.22
C PRO A 176 4.41 14.57 0.05
N THR A 177 4.01 13.34 0.31
CA THR A 177 3.02 12.62 -0.54
C THR A 177 1.64 13.28 -0.43
N HIS A 178 0.66 12.86 -1.24
CA HIS A 178 -0.73 13.32 -1.09
C HIS A 178 -1.30 13.08 0.32
N SER A 179 -0.83 12.05 1.02
CA SER A 179 -1.22 11.70 2.40
C SER A 179 -0.35 12.34 3.49
N ASN A 180 0.53 13.29 3.14
CA ASN A 180 1.50 13.94 4.04
C ASN A 180 2.54 12.97 4.65
N LEU A 181 2.83 11.88 3.96
CA LEU A 181 3.83 10.90 4.35
C LEU A 181 5.14 11.13 3.59
N CYS A 182 6.13 10.30 3.90
CA CYS A 182 7.37 10.11 3.17
C CYS A 182 7.67 8.61 3.11
N GLY A 183 8.38 8.16 2.08
CA GLY A 183 8.65 6.74 1.93
C GLY A 183 9.37 6.38 0.65
N GLY A 184 9.30 5.10 0.29
CA GLY A 184 9.85 4.60 -0.96
C GLY A 184 9.54 3.13 -1.19
N ILE A 185 9.82 2.72 -2.42
CA ILE A 185 9.84 1.33 -2.84
C ILE A 185 11.27 0.99 -3.24
N PHE A 186 11.74 -0.13 -2.72
CA PHE A 186 13.05 -0.68 -3.06
C PHE A 186 12.89 -2.14 -3.49
N THR A 187 13.82 -2.64 -4.31
CA THR A 187 13.81 -4.00 -4.85
C THR A 187 15.10 -4.74 -4.50
N GLY A 188 15.02 -6.06 -4.42
CA GLY A 188 16.15 -6.93 -4.13
C GLY A 188 15.69 -8.38 -4.02
N SER A 189 16.52 -9.25 -3.45
CA SER A 189 16.05 -10.57 -3.00
C SER A 189 15.00 -10.40 -1.90
N GLN A 190 14.13 -11.40 -1.74
CA GLN A 190 13.14 -11.41 -0.66
C GLN A 190 13.78 -11.23 0.73
N SER A 191 14.96 -11.81 0.97
CA SER A 191 15.68 -11.64 2.23
C SER A 191 16.19 -10.22 2.42
N GLN A 192 16.74 -9.59 1.38
CA GLN A 192 17.17 -8.18 1.44
C GLN A 192 15.98 -7.25 1.71
N CYS A 193 14.84 -7.46 1.03
CA CYS A 193 13.61 -6.69 1.26
C CYS A 193 13.09 -6.84 2.69
N ARG A 194 13.18 -8.04 3.28
CA ARG A 194 12.80 -8.27 4.67
C ARG A 194 13.73 -7.55 5.64
N SER A 195 15.05 -7.63 5.43
CA SER A 195 16.03 -6.91 6.24
C SER A 195 15.83 -5.40 6.16
N ALA A 196 15.54 -4.87 4.96
CA ALA A 196 15.19 -3.46 4.77
C ALA A 196 13.94 -3.06 5.56
N ALA A 197 12.88 -3.87 5.52
CA ALA A 197 11.64 -3.61 6.26
C ALA A 197 11.89 -3.57 7.78
N GLU A 198 12.70 -4.49 8.29
CA GLU A 198 13.07 -4.54 9.71
C GLU A 198 13.94 -3.35 10.12
N SER A 199 14.94 -3.00 9.31
CA SER A 199 15.85 -1.87 9.55
C SER A 199 15.11 -0.54 9.55
N PHE A 200 14.26 -0.27 8.55
CA PHE A 200 13.44 0.95 8.49
C PHE A 200 12.54 1.11 9.72
N LYS A 201 11.90 0.01 10.14
CA LYS A 201 11.01 0.00 11.30
C LYS A 201 11.79 0.30 12.59
N ASN A 202 12.92 -0.37 12.81
CA ASN A 202 13.71 -0.21 14.02
C ASN A 202 14.30 1.21 14.13
N ALA A 203 14.84 1.74 13.03
CA ALA A 203 15.32 3.12 12.95
C ALA A 203 14.24 4.11 13.44
N ILE A 204 13.01 3.97 12.96
CA ILE A 204 11.91 4.84 13.38
C ILE A 204 11.55 4.67 14.85
N PHE A 205 11.58 3.46 15.40
CA PHE A 205 11.32 3.26 16.83
C PHE A 205 12.41 3.93 17.68
N ASP A 206 13.67 3.85 17.28
CA ASP A 206 14.77 4.54 17.97
C ASP A 206 14.57 6.07 17.93
N TYR A 207 14.17 6.64 16.78
CA TYR A 207 13.82 8.07 16.67
C TYR A 207 12.57 8.49 17.47
N VAL A 208 11.65 7.58 17.71
CA VAL A 208 10.44 7.86 18.51
C VAL A 208 10.79 7.92 20.00
N ASP A 209 11.74 7.07 20.44
CA ASP A 209 12.21 7.03 21.82
C ASP A 209 13.05 8.27 22.19
N ASP A 210 13.84 8.82 21.26
CA ASP A 210 14.55 10.10 21.44
C ASP A 210 14.40 11.08 20.25
N PRO A 211 13.28 11.83 20.16
CA PRO A 211 12.94 12.64 18.99
C PRO A 211 13.74 13.93 18.81
N VAL A 212 14.63 14.29 19.75
CA VAL A 212 15.41 15.55 19.72
C VAL A 212 16.93 15.29 19.84
N GLU A 213 17.37 14.04 19.68
CA GLU A 213 18.79 13.70 19.62
C GLU A 213 19.41 14.05 18.24
N TYR A 214 20.69 14.44 18.22
CA TYR A 214 21.41 14.88 17.01
C TYR A 214 22.86 14.36 16.96
#